data_AF-A0A1H4G5Q9-F1
#
_entry.id   AF-A0A1H4G5Q9-F1
#
_cell.length_a   1.000
_cell.length_b   1.000
_cell.length_c   1.000
_cell.angle_alpha   90.00
_cell.angle_beta   90.00
_cell.angle_gamma   90.00
#
_symmetry.space_group_name_H-M   'P 1'
#
loop_
_entity.id
_entity.type
_entity.pdbx_description
1 polymer ?
#
loop_
_entity_poly.entity_id
_entity_poly.type
_entity_poly.pdbx_seq_one_letter_code
_entity_poly.pdbx_strand_id
1 'polypeptide(L)' 'MKLMVLYDAQCYLCQQSKRIFQRLDWCHNIQWKPLQAYKKETNLPQKEETAIKQEIHIIKRDGTK' A
#
# COMPACT_ATOMS: atom_id res chain seq x y z
N MET A 1 16.24 -2.78 2.90
CA MET A 1 15.16 -1.93 3.46
C MET A 1 13.84 -2.52 3.03
N LYS A 2 12.86 -2.65 3.95
CA LYS A 2 11.52 -3.15 3.61
C LYS A 2 10.57 -1.97 3.39
N LEU A 3 10.03 -1.84 2.18
CA LEU A 3 9.06 -0.80 1.79
C LEU A 3 7.65 -1.31 2.09
N MET A 4 6.77 -0.46 2.63
CA MET A 4 5.36 -0.80 2.81
C MET A 4 4.54 -0.09 1.74
N VAL A 5 3.73 -0.84 1.01
CA VAL A 5 2.85 -0.30 -0.03
C VAL A 5 1.41 -0.43 0.41
N LEU A 6 0.74 0.71 0.52
CA LEU A 6 -0.69 0.77 0.76
C LEU A 6 -1.44 0.79 -0.56
N TYR A 7 -2.51 0.03 -0.62
CA TYR A 7 -3.36 -0.07 -1.79
C TYR A 7 -4.80 -0.32 -1.38
N ASP A 8 -5.74 0.05 -2.24
CA ASP A 8 -7.14 -0.34 -2.09
C ASP A 8 -7.38 -1.77 -2.61
N ALA A 9 -7.86 -2.64 -1.72
CA ALA A 9 -8.23 -4.00 -2.06
C ALA A 9 -9.41 -4.07 -3.03
N GLN A 10 -10.23 -3.02 -3.18
CA GLN A 10 -11.38 -3.01 -4.10
C GLN A 10 -11.03 -2.48 -5.50
N CYS A 11 -9.84 -1.92 -5.69
CA CYS A 11 -9.43 -1.36 -6.97
C CYS A 11 -8.77 -2.41 -7.88
N TYR A 12 -9.38 -2.67 -9.04
CA TYR A 12 -8.86 -3.63 -10.03
C TYR A 12 -7.44 -3.28 -10.50
N LEU A 13 -7.19 -2.01 -10.84
CA LEU A 13 -5.88 -1.56 -11.30
C LEU A 13 -4.82 -1.77 -10.22
N CYS A 14 -5.11 -1.41 -8.96
CA CYS A 14 -4.20 -1.63 -7.84
C CYS A 14 -3.85 -3.12 -7.65
N GLN A 15 -4.83 -4.01 -7.81
CA GLN A 15 -4.57 -5.45 -7.73
C GLN A 15 -3.69 -5.96 -8.88
N GLN A 16 -3.90 -5.48 -10.11
CA GLN A 16 -3.06 -5.86 -11.24
C GLN A 16 -1.63 -5.34 -11.07
N SER A 17 -1.48 -4.06 -10.68
CA SER A 17 -0.17 -3.48 -10.35
C SER A 17 0.54 -4.27 -9.26
N LYS A 18 -0.16 -4.61 -8.16
CA LYS A 18 0.38 -5.46 -7.10
C LYS A 18 0.94 -6.78 -7.64
N ARG A 19 0.18 -7.49 -8.48
CA ARG A 19 0.61 -8.77 -9.06
C ARG A 19 1.87 -8.62 -9.92
N ILE A 20 1.94 -7.55 -10.71
CA ILE A 20 3.12 -7.24 -11.53
C ILE A 20 4.33 -6.99 -10.64
N PHE A 21 4.21 -6.09 -9.65
CA PHE A 21 5.30 -5.77 -8.74
C PHE A 21 5.71 -6.94 -7.85
N GLN A 22 4.79 -7.79 -7.41
CA GLN A 22 5.11 -9.01 -6.65
C GLN A 22 5.94 -10.00 -7.48
N ARG A 23 5.72 -10.05 -8.81
CA ARG A 23 6.55 -10.87 -9.71
C ARG A 23 7.95 -10.29 -9.89
N LEU A 24 8.09 -8.97 -9.82
CA LEU A 24 9.37 -8.26 -9.95
C LEU A 24 10.14 -8.21 -8.61
N ASP A 25 9.44 -8.27 -7.48
CA ASP A 25 10.02 -8.24 -6.14
C ASP A 25 10.52 -9.62 -5.69
N TRP A 26 11.46 -10.20 -6.45
CA TRP A 26 12.06 -11.49 -6.13
C TRP A 26 12.71 -11.52 -4.73
N CYS A 27 13.23 -10.37 -4.27
CA CYS A 27 13.87 -10.24 -2.96
C CYS A 27 12.89 -9.99 -1.81
N HIS A 28 11.57 -9.99 -2.05
CA HIS A 28 10.54 -9.79 -1.02
C HIS A 28 10.75 -8.52 -0.17
N ASN A 29 11.22 -7.44 -0.81
CA ASN A 29 11.50 -6.17 -0.17
C ASN A 29 10.25 -5.29 -0.03
N ILE A 30 9.15 -5.63 -0.70
CA ILE A 30 7.90 -4.87 -0.74
C ILE A 30 6.81 -5.60 0.04
N GLN A 31 6.35 -4.97 1.11
CA GLN A 31 5.24 -5.44 1.93
C GLN A 31 3.95 -4.74 1.53
N TRP A 32 3.07 -5.47 0.85
CA TRP A 32 1.75 -4.96 0.45
C TRP A 32 0.76 -5.06 1.60
N LYS A 33 0.12 -3.95 1.96
CA LYS A 33 -0.86 -3.89 3.03
C LYS A 33 -2.15 -3.21 2.54
N PRO A 34 -3.32 -3.86 2.69
CA PRO A 34 -4.57 -3.26 2.26
C PRO A 34 -4.96 -2.11 3.20
N LEU A 35 -5.47 -1.04 2.63
CA LEU A 35 -5.89 0.16 3.36
C LEU A 35 -6.88 -0.15 4.48
N GLN A 36 -7.79 -1.11 4.26
CA GLN A 36 -8.80 -1.54 5.25
C GLN A 36 -8.16 -2.15 6.51
N ALA A 37 -7.05 -2.88 6.35
CA ALA A 37 -6.30 -3.43 7.49
C ALA A 37 -5.47 -2.34 8.17
N TYR A 38 -4.82 -1.48 7.37
CA TYR A 38 -4.03 -0.37 7.88
C TYR A 38 -4.87 0.61 8.71
N LYS A 39 -6.10 0.93 8.28
CA LYS A 39 -7.04 1.78 9.04
C LYS A 39 -7.48 1.20 10.38
N LYS A 40 -7.50 -0.14 10.53
CA LYS A 40 -7.81 -0.78 11.82
C LYS A 40 -6.64 -0.69 12.80
N GLU A 41 -5.42 -0.70 12.28
CA GLU A 41 -4.19 -0.65 13.09
C GLU A 41 -3.71 0.78 13.38
N THR A 42 -4.11 1.73 12.53
CA THR A 42 -3.67 3.13 12.60
C THR A 42 -4.90 4.03 12.49
N ASN A 43 -5.01 5.04 13.36
CA ASN A 43 -6.03 6.10 13.28
C ASN A 43 -5.75 7.02 12.08
N LEU A 44 -5.88 6.48 10.87
CA LEU A 44 -5.53 7.16 9.65
C LEU A 44 -6.51 8.33 9.38
N PRO A 45 -6.02 9.55 9.11
CA PRO A 45 -6.89 10.65 8.73
C PRO A 45 -7.66 10.34 7.44
N GLN A 46 -8.92 10.76 7.39
CA GLN A 46 -9.82 10.51 6.25
C GLN A 46 -9.29 11.07 4.92
N LYS A 47 -8.50 12.16 4.98
CA LYS A 47 -7.83 12.75 3.81
C LYS A 47 -6.77 11.81 3.20
N GLU A 48 -6.03 11.10 4.03
CA GLU A 48 -5.04 10.12 3.57
C GLU A 48 -5.73 8.87 3.01
N GLU A 49 -6.85 8.46 3.63
CA GLU A 49 -7.68 7.37 3.10
C GLU A 49 -8.16 7.64 1.67
N THR A 50 -8.67 8.84 1.40
CA THR A 50 -9.14 9.21 0.06
C THR A 50 -8.00 9.22 -0.95
N ALA A 51 -6.83 9.74 -0.57
CA ALA A 51 -5.66 9.73 -1.45
C ALA A 51 -5.20 8.29 -1.79
N ILE A 52 -5.24 7.37 -0.82
CA ILE A 52 -4.83 5.96 -1.02
C ILE A 52 -5.86 5.16 -1.82
N LYS A 53 -7.14 5.56 -1.82
CA LYS A 53 -8.14 4.95 -2.70
C LYS A 53 -7.93 5.30 -4.16
N GLN A 54 -7.38 6.48 -4.44
CA GLN A 54 -7.18 6.97 -5.80
C GLN A 54 -5.83 6.51 -6.38
N GLU A 55 -4.83 6.29 -5.53
CA GLU A 55 -3.44 6.03 -5.97
C GLU A 55 -2.76 4.95 -5.12
N ILE A 56 -1.68 4.36 -5.64
CA ILE A 56 -0.83 3.44 -4.86
C ILE A 56 0.18 4.28 -4.07
N HIS A 57 0.18 4.16 -2.74
CA HIS A 57 1.09 4.93 -1.88
C HIS A 57 2.20 4.03 -1.34
N ILE A 58 3.44 4.50 -1.45
CA ILE A 58 4.62 3.84 -0.90
C ILE A 58 4.99 4.59 0.37
N ILE A 59 5.11 3.88 1.49
CA ILE A 59 5.48 4.45 2.78
C ILE A 59 6.74 3.73 3.26
N LYS A 60 7.75 4.51 3.65
CA LYS A 60 8.92 3.94 4.33
C LYS A 60 8.55 3.58 5.77
N ARG A 61 9.26 2.60 6.33
CA ARG A 61 9.03 2.09 7.69
C ARG A 61 9.21 3.16 8.78
N ASP A 62 9.83 4.29 8.46
CA ASP A 62 10.04 5.44 9.35
C ASP A 62 8.90 6.48 9.33
N GLY A 63 7.85 6.25 8.53
CA GLY A 63 6.72 7.19 8.41
C GLY A 63 6.98 8.37 7.49
N THR A 64 8.16 8.44 6.84
CA THR A 64 8.46 9.45 5.83
C THR A 64 7.88 9.01 4.49
N LYS A 65 7.09 9.90 3.88
CA LYS A 65 6.51 9.73 2.55
C LYS A 65 7.59 9.80 1.47
#